data_AF-A0A945MLU1-F1
#
_entry.id   AF-A0A945MLU1-F1
#
_cell.length_a   1.000
_cell.length_b   1.000
_cell.length_c   1.000
_cell.angle_alpha   90.00
_cell.angle_beta   90.00
_cell.angle_gamma   90.00
#
_symmetry.space_group_name_H-M   'P 1'
#
loop_
_entity.id
_entity.type
_entity.pdbx_description
1 polymer ?
#
loop_
_entity_poly.entity_id
_entity_poly.type
_entity_poly.pdbx_seq_one_letter_code
_entity_poly.pdbx_strand_id
1 'polypeptide(L)'
;MLLVIGLFIVGCDSDKPMRTQTSELEAANLLQALPVTFQWGIVAAQAGEGFLPGVSGKFSVVGDRWLFDRYSPEGEVLIDGELTVDAEQQPMVIRGELDLSGALSGVLLIDLSYNSSNGVFDGAITVDGVHVAVSERLCCVN
;
A
#
# COMPACT_ATOMS: atom_id res chain seq x y z
N MET A 1 12.61 56.51 -4.33
CA MET A 1 11.97 55.67 -5.35
C MET A 1 10.89 54.87 -4.63
N LEU A 2 9.62 55.33 -4.74
CA LEU A 2 8.45 54.61 -4.25
C LEU A 2 8.21 53.40 -5.17
N LEU A 3 7.94 52.23 -4.60
CA LEU A 3 7.09 51.24 -5.27
C LEU A 3 6.05 50.78 -4.23
N VAL A 4 4.81 51.14 -4.51
CA VAL A 4 3.59 50.66 -3.86
C VAL A 4 2.87 49.79 -4.89
N ILE A 5 2.01 48.90 -4.38
CA ILE A 5 0.95 48.12 -5.07
C ILE A 5 1.45 46.72 -5.50
N GLY A 6 0.80 45.61 -5.15
CA GLY A 6 -0.59 45.44 -4.73
C GLY A 6 -0.84 44.23 -3.83
N LEU A 7 -1.74 44.49 -2.89
CA LEU A 7 -2.53 43.55 -2.12
C LEU A 7 -3.47 42.79 -3.09
N PHE A 8 -3.44 41.45 -3.07
CA PHE A 8 -4.60 40.64 -3.44
C PHE A 8 -4.88 39.70 -2.26
N ILE A 9 -5.80 40.16 -1.41
CA ILE A 9 -6.65 39.28 -0.62
C ILE A 9 -7.99 39.25 -1.37
N VAL A 10 -8.70 38.11 -1.24
CA VAL A 10 -10.04 37.75 -1.74
C VAL A 10 -9.97 36.79 -2.96
N GLY A 11 -10.54 35.58 -2.92
CA GLY A 11 -11.70 35.15 -2.14
C GLY A 11 -11.63 33.74 -1.54
N CYS A 12 -12.19 33.63 -0.34
CA CYS A 12 -12.92 32.43 0.05
C CYS A 12 -14.17 32.34 -0.84
N ASP A 13 -14.31 31.25 -1.57
CA ASP A 13 -15.62 30.77 -2.03
C ASP A 13 -15.67 29.24 -1.85
N SER A 14 -16.84 28.79 -1.42
CA SER A 14 -17.12 27.59 -0.64
C SER A 14 -16.97 26.25 -1.37
N ASP A 15 -16.83 25.20 -0.53
CA ASP A 15 -17.06 23.78 -0.82
C ASP A 15 -16.05 23.07 -1.72
N LYS A 16 -14.87 22.76 -1.16
CA LYS A 16 -14.16 21.52 -1.51
C LYS A 16 -14.08 20.64 -0.26
N PRO A 17 -14.51 19.37 -0.32
CA PRO A 17 -14.61 18.55 0.85
C PRO A 17 -13.21 18.34 1.43
N MET A 18 -13.09 18.55 2.74
CA MET A 18 -11.90 18.24 3.56
C MET A 18 -11.40 16.78 3.39
N ARG A 19 -12.18 15.92 2.71
CA ARG A 19 -11.87 14.52 2.39
C ARG A 19 -10.64 14.32 1.51
N THR A 20 -10.33 15.23 0.58
CA THR A 20 -9.29 14.95 -0.44
C THR A 20 -7.89 14.90 0.18
N GLN A 21 -7.55 15.82 1.09
CA GLN A 21 -6.23 15.84 1.73
C GLN A 21 -6.01 14.67 2.70
N THR A 22 -7.05 14.27 3.45
CA THR A 22 -6.96 13.12 4.36
C THR A 22 -6.81 11.83 3.57
N SER A 23 -7.58 11.63 2.49
CA SER A 23 -7.49 10.41 1.67
C SER A 23 -6.14 10.27 0.97
N GLU A 24 -5.53 11.35 0.51
CA GLU A 24 -4.19 11.33 -0.09
C GLU A 24 -3.10 10.96 0.93
N LEU A 25 -3.20 11.50 2.16
CA LEU A 25 -2.28 11.18 3.25
C LEU A 25 -2.40 9.71 3.68
N GLU A 26 -3.62 9.20 3.85
CA GLU A 26 -3.84 7.79 4.21
C GLU A 26 -3.39 6.84 3.12
N ALA A 27 -3.65 7.17 1.85
CA ALA A 27 -3.14 6.39 0.72
C ALA A 27 -1.60 6.36 0.69
N ALA A 28 -0.95 7.50 0.97
CA ALA A 28 0.51 7.56 1.07
C ALA A 28 1.05 6.73 2.25
N ASN A 29 0.40 6.79 3.42
CA ASN A 29 0.78 5.99 4.59
C ASN A 29 0.65 4.48 4.31
N LEU A 30 -0.48 4.07 3.70
CA LEU A 30 -0.69 2.68 3.28
C LEU A 30 0.41 2.22 2.31
N LEU A 31 0.73 3.03 1.30
CA LEU A 31 1.80 2.73 0.35
C LEU A 31 3.19 2.66 1.00
N GLN A 32 3.43 3.35 2.11
CA GLN A 32 4.68 3.23 2.88
C GLN A 32 4.72 1.98 3.77
N ALA A 33 3.56 1.51 4.25
CA ALA A 33 3.48 0.33 5.10
C ALA A 33 3.52 -0.99 4.29
N LEU A 34 2.89 -1.01 3.11
CA LEU A 34 2.82 -2.19 2.24
C LEU A 34 4.18 -2.83 1.91
N PRO A 35 5.25 -2.07 1.61
CA PRO A 35 6.57 -2.65 1.35
C PRO A 35 7.06 -3.53 2.50
N VAL A 36 6.88 -3.12 3.75
CA VAL A 36 7.32 -3.91 4.92
C VAL A 36 6.50 -5.20 5.04
N THR A 37 5.18 -5.12 4.87
CA THR A 37 4.31 -6.31 4.87
C THR A 37 4.70 -7.27 3.75
N PHE A 38 4.97 -6.77 2.54
CA PHE A 38 5.37 -7.60 1.41
C PHE A 38 6.77 -8.20 1.58
N GLN A 39 7.73 -7.46 2.13
CA GLN A 39 9.04 -8.03 2.50
C GLN A 39 8.88 -9.24 3.41
N TRP A 40 8.09 -9.07 4.47
CA TRP A 40 7.83 -10.13 5.42
C TRP A 40 7.11 -11.31 4.74
N GLY A 41 6.11 -11.02 3.89
CA GLY A 41 5.41 -12.01 3.10
C GLY A 41 6.33 -12.82 2.20
N ILE A 42 7.32 -12.19 1.53
CA ILE A 42 8.32 -12.90 0.71
C ILE A 42 9.12 -13.88 1.57
N VAL A 43 9.59 -13.46 2.74
CA VAL A 43 10.35 -14.33 3.65
C VAL A 43 9.49 -15.50 4.13
N ALA A 44 8.23 -15.24 4.50
CA ALA A 44 7.29 -16.26 4.94
C ALA A 44 6.91 -17.23 3.80
N ALA A 45 6.72 -16.74 2.57
CA ALA A 45 6.45 -17.59 1.41
C ALA A 45 7.61 -18.55 1.12
N GLN A 46 8.86 -18.09 1.27
CA GLN A 46 10.04 -18.95 1.16
C GLN A 46 10.14 -19.98 2.29
N ALA A 47 9.63 -19.65 3.48
CA ALA A 47 9.53 -20.58 4.61
C ALA A 47 8.32 -21.54 4.48
N GLY A 48 7.40 -21.29 3.55
CA GLY A 48 6.18 -22.07 3.29
C GLY A 48 4.95 -21.62 4.10
N GLU A 49 5.16 -20.96 5.24
CA GLU A 49 4.09 -20.42 6.08
C GLU A 49 4.58 -19.30 7.01
N GLY A 50 3.64 -18.54 7.57
CA GLY A 50 3.89 -17.69 8.73
C GLY A 50 2.75 -16.70 9.01
N PHE A 51 2.89 -15.88 10.05
CA PHE A 51 2.00 -14.75 10.29
C PHE A 51 2.73 -13.52 10.84
N LEU A 52 2.16 -12.34 10.57
CA LEU A 52 2.59 -11.05 11.09
C LEU A 52 1.39 -10.36 11.78
N PRO A 53 1.43 -10.10 13.09
CA PRO A 53 0.37 -9.35 13.77
C PRO A 53 0.38 -7.88 13.34
N GLY A 54 -0.80 -7.29 13.15
CA GLY A 54 -0.97 -5.85 13.03
C GLY A 54 -1.28 -5.21 14.40
N VAL A 55 -1.44 -3.88 14.40
CA VAL A 55 -2.14 -3.17 15.49
C VAL A 55 -3.58 -3.69 15.62
N SER A 56 -4.20 -4.00 14.47
CA SER A 56 -5.44 -4.78 14.39
C SER A 56 -5.28 -5.94 13.41
N GLY A 57 -6.03 -7.01 13.64
CA GLY A 57 -6.05 -8.18 12.77
C GLY A 57 -4.69 -8.84 12.57
N LYS A 58 -4.55 -9.56 11.46
CA LYS A 58 -3.32 -10.28 11.13
C LYS A 58 -3.13 -10.45 9.62
N PHE A 59 -1.87 -10.48 9.24
CA PHE A 59 -1.42 -10.97 7.94
C PHE A 59 -0.93 -12.42 8.09
N SER A 60 -1.25 -13.31 7.17
CA SER A 60 -0.82 -14.71 7.21
C SER A 60 -0.41 -15.21 5.84
N VAL A 61 0.63 -16.03 5.78
CA VAL A 61 1.07 -16.72 4.55
C VAL A 61 0.81 -18.21 4.72
N VAL A 62 0.10 -18.80 3.77
CA VAL A 62 -0.25 -20.23 3.72
C VAL A 62 -0.06 -20.72 2.29
N GLY A 63 1.07 -21.38 2.02
CA GLY A 63 1.43 -21.78 0.65
C GLY A 63 1.60 -20.57 -0.27
N ASP A 64 0.89 -20.57 -1.39
CA ASP A 64 0.85 -19.50 -2.39
C ASP A 64 -0.15 -18.39 -2.05
N ARG A 65 -0.73 -18.38 -0.85
CA ARG A 65 -1.78 -17.43 -0.47
C ARG A 65 -1.36 -16.56 0.70
N TRP A 66 -1.57 -15.26 0.51
CA TRP A 66 -1.29 -14.20 1.47
C TRP A 66 -2.62 -13.63 1.93
N LEU A 67 -3.01 -13.94 3.17
CA LEU A 67 -4.31 -13.64 3.75
C LEU A 67 -4.23 -12.41 4.64
N PHE A 68 -5.12 -11.46 4.39
CA PHE A 68 -5.35 -10.27 5.20
C PHE A 68 -6.69 -10.44 5.92
N ASP A 69 -6.65 -10.55 7.24
CA ASP A 69 -7.83 -10.68 8.10
C ASP A 69 -7.86 -9.48 9.03
N ARG A 70 -8.62 -8.46 8.60
CA ARG A 70 -8.71 -7.12 9.22
C ARG A 70 -7.35 -6.53 9.58
N TYR A 71 -6.35 -6.81 8.74
CA TYR A 71 -4.97 -6.46 9.03
C TYR A 71 -4.79 -4.96 8.97
N SER A 72 -4.18 -4.39 10.00
CA SER A 72 -3.82 -2.98 10.04
C SER A 72 -2.46 -2.82 10.71
N PRO A 73 -1.40 -2.49 9.96
CA PRO A 73 -0.09 -2.25 10.54
C PRO A 73 -0.05 -1.00 11.42
N GLU A 74 -0.85 0.03 11.09
CA GLU A 74 -0.86 1.33 11.77
C GLU A 74 -2.12 1.61 12.62
N GLY A 75 -3.19 0.85 12.42
CA GLY A 75 -4.44 0.92 13.20
C GLY A 75 -5.56 1.76 12.57
N GLU A 76 -5.30 2.52 11.52
CA GLU A 76 -6.26 3.45 10.90
C GLU A 76 -6.95 2.87 9.65
N VAL A 77 -6.20 2.15 8.80
CA VAL A 77 -6.74 1.44 7.63
C VAL A 77 -6.73 -0.07 7.89
N LEU A 78 -7.89 -0.71 7.70
CA LEU A 78 -8.04 -2.14 7.77
C LEU A 78 -8.03 -2.73 6.36
N ILE A 79 -7.29 -3.82 6.20
CA ILE A 79 -7.11 -4.54 4.94
C ILE A 79 -7.69 -5.95 5.12
N ASP A 80 -8.60 -6.32 4.23
CA ASP A 80 -9.21 -7.65 4.15
C ASP A 80 -9.01 -8.23 2.75
N GLY A 81 -8.83 -9.55 2.65
CA GLY A 81 -8.75 -10.24 1.35
C GLY A 81 -7.57 -11.19 1.23
N GLU A 82 -7.24 -11.54 -0.01
CA GLU A 82 -6.20 -12.52 -0.33
C GLU A 82 -5.39 -12.05 -1.54
N LEU A 83 -4.06 -12.21 -1.46
CA LEU A 83 -3.18 -12.17 -2.63
C LEU A 83 -2.70 -13.59 -2.95
N THR A 84 -2.63 -13.91 -4.24
CA THR A 84 -1.94 -15.09 -4.76
C THR A 84 -0.49 -14.72 -5.07
N VAL A 85 0.44 -15.54 -4.59
CA VAL A 85 1.88 -15.36 -4.76
C VAL A 85 2.51 -16.63 -5.30
N ASP A 86 3.02 -16.55 -6.52
CA ASP A 86 3.80 -17.63 -7.12
C ASP A 86 5.28 -17.39 -6.82
N ALA A 87 5.74 -18.06 -5.76
CA ALA A 87 7.12 -18.00 -5.29
C ALA A 87 8.07 -18.94 -6.07
N GLU A 88 7.54 -19.86 -6.89
CA GLU A 88 8.35 -20.80 -7.67
C GLU A 88 8.87 -20.18 -8.97
N GLN A 89 8.17 -19.16 -9.49
CA GLN A 89 8.64 -18.38 -10.65
C GLN A 89 9.58 -17.23 -10.26
N GLN A 90 10.44 -16.82 -11.20
CA GLN A 90 11.29 -15.63 -11.09
C GLN A 90 11.12 -14.74 -12.33
N PRO A 91 10.72 -13.47 -12.18
CA PRO A 91 10.35 -12.79 -10.92
C PRO A 91 9.08 -13.39 -10.28
N MET A 92 9.01 -13.42 -8.95
CA MET A 92 7.83 -13.88 -8.21
C MET A 92 6.66 -12.96 -8.53
N VAL A 93 5.48 -13.49 -8.78
CA VAL A 93 4.29 -12.69 -9.13
C VAL A 93 3.35 -12.63 -7.94
N ILE A 94 2.86 -11.43 -7.62
CA ILE A 94 1.98 -11.13 -6.49
C ILE A 94 0.75 -10.41 -7.04
N ARG A 95 -0.43 -11.04 -6.92
CA ARG A 95 -1.67 -10.50 -7.48
C ARG A 95 -2.84 -10.68 -6.55
N GLY A 96 -3.77 -9.73 -6.58
CA GLY A 96 -5.06 -9.90 -5.91
C GLY A 96 -5.78 -8.59 -5.71
N GLU A 97 -6.95 -8.71 -5.11
CA GLU A 97 -7.83 -7.62 -4.75
C GLU A 97 -8.02 -7.65 -3.22
N LEU A 98 -7.83 -6.50 -2.60
CA LEU A 98 -7.97 -6.30 -1.17
C LEU A 98 -9.01 -5.21 -0.91
N ASP A 99 -9.86 -5.45 0.07
CA ASP A 99 -10.83 -4.49 0.56
C ASP A 99 -10.19 -3.59 1.62
N LEU A 100 -10.32 -2.28 1.45
CA LEU A 100 -9.90 -1.28 2.41
C LEU A 100 -11.11 -0.75 3.19
N SER A 101 -10.95 -0.60 4.50
CA SER A 101 -11.93 0.07 5.35
C SER A 101 -11.29 0.89 6.48
N GLY A 102 -12.06 1.75 7.15
CA GLY A 102 -11.54 2.64 8.20
C GLY A 102 -11.29 4.05 7.67
N ALA A 103 -10.09 4.60 7.90
CA ALA A 103 -9.70 5.94 7.48
C ALA A 103 -9.62 6.11 5.95
N LEU A 104 -9.28 5.02 5.24
CA LEU A 104 -9.36 4.87 3.79
C LEU A 104 -10.28 3.69 3.49
N SER A 105 -11.22 3.88 2.57
CA SER A 105 -12.18 2.84 2.18
C SER A 105 -12.22 2.71 0.68
N GLY A 106 -12.21 1.49 0.16
CA GLY A 106 -12.13 1.28 -1.27
C GLY A 106 -11.57 -0.08 -1.62
N VAL A 107 -11.22 -0.22 -2.90
CA VAL A 107 -10.59 -1.44 -3.43
C VAL A 107 -9.13 -1.17 -3.74
N LEU A 108 -8.26 -2.05 -3.24
CA LEU A 108 -6.82 -2.07 -3.51
C LEU A 108 -6.49 -3.25 -4.41
N LEU A 109 -6.15 -2.98 -5.67
CA LEU A 109 -5.67 -3.98 -6.62
C LEU A 109 -4.15 -4.01 -6.60
N ILE A 110 -3.59 -5.21 -6.43
CA ILE A 110 -2.16 -5.48 -6.48
C ILE A 110 -1.85 -6.28 -7.76
N ASP A 111 -0.95 -5.76 -8.58
CA ASP A 111 -0.32 -6.51 -9.67
C ASP A 111 1.18 -6.16 -9.69
N LEU A 112 1.93 -6.93 -8.92
CA LEU A 112 3.36 -6.71 -8.70
C LEU A 112 4.16 -7.95 -9.06
N SER A 113 5.42 -7.73 -9.35
CA SER A 113 6.44 -8.75 -9.47
C SER A 113 7.62 -8.41 -8.56
N TYR A 114 8.20 -9.43 -7.93
CA TYR A 114 9.39 -9.30 -7.09
C TYR A 114 10.54 -10.11 -7.67
N ASN A 115 11.62 -9.43 -8.02
CA ASN A 115 12.82 -10.08 -8.50
C ASN A 115 13.82 -10.29 -7.36
N SER A 116 13.98 -11.55 -6.93
CA SER A 116 14.88 -11.88 -5.81
C SER A 116 16.36 -11.63 -6.09
N SER A 117 16.77 -11.59 -7.37
CA SER A 117 18.18 -11.37 -7.75
C SER A 117 18.64 -9.93 -7.53
N ASN A 118 17.72 -8.96 -7.60
CA ASN A 118 18.02 -7.54 -7.39
C ASN A 118 17.24 -6.92 -6.22
N GLY A 119 16.25 -7.63 -5.67
CA GLY A 119 15.40 -7.18 -4.57
C GLY A 119 14.40 -6.09 -4.99
N VAL A 120 13.98 -6.04 -6.25
CA VAL A 120 13.09 -4.99 -6.79
C VAL A 120 11.66 -5.49 -6.93
N PHE A 121 10.73 -4.69 -6.44
CA PHE A 121 9.31 -4.75 -6.80
C PHE A 121 9.06 -3.91 -8.05
N ASP A 122 8.39 -4.48 -9.04
CA ASP A 122 7.99 -3.81 -10.27
C ASP A 122 6.53 -4.15 -10.61
N GLY A 123 5.77 -3.16 -11.06
CA GLY A 123 4.37 -3.33 -11.46
C GLY A 123 3.53 -2.14 -11.04
N ALA A 124 2.32 -2.42 -10.57
CA ALA A 124 1.41 -1.37 -10.13
C ALA A 124 0.49 -1.76 -8.99
N ILE A 125 0.11 -0.73 -8.24
CA ILE A 125 -0.94 -0.77 -7.23
C ILE A 125 -2.04 0.18 -7.70
N THR A 126 -3.30 -0.24 -7.60
CA THR A 126 -4.44 0.62 -7.92
C THR A 126 -5.33 0.78 -6.70
N VAL A 127 -5.57 2.02 -6.26
CA VAL A 127 -6.45 2.35 -5.14
C VAL A 127 -7.66 3.09 -5.68
N ASP A 128 -8.86 2.51 -5.59
CA ASP A 128 -10.11 3.11 -6.11
C ASP A 128 -9.99 3.62 -7.57
N GLY A 129 -9.30 2.84 -8.41
CA GLY A 129 -9.06 3.16 -9.82
C GLY A 129 -7.91 4.15 -10.07
N VAL A 130 -7.28 4.70 -9.03
CA VAL A 130 -6.05 5.49 -9.16
C VAL A 130 -4.85 4.56 -9.28
N HIS A 131 -4.18 4.60 -10.43
CA HIS A 131 -3.06 3.73 -10.75
C HIS A 131 -1.73 4.34 -10.31
N VAL A 132 -0.97 3.60 -9.51
CA VAL A 132 0.36 3.99 -9.01
C VAL A 132 1.37 2.96 -9.50
N ALA A 133 2.26 3.38 -10.38
CA ALA A 133 3.38 2.54 -10.81
C ALA A 133 4.38 2.38 -9.67
N VAL A 134 4.80 1.13 -9.42
CA VAL A 134 5.78 0.78 -8.41
C VAL A 134 7.02 0.24 -9.12
N SER A 135 8.16 0.85 -8.83
CA SER A 135 9.47 0.36 -9.24
C SER A 135 10.42 0.65 -8.09
N GLU A 136 10.27 -0.09 -7.00
CA GLU A 136 10.98 0.15 -5.76
C GLU A 136 11.86 -1.03 -5.38
N ARG A 137 13.10 -0.71 -5.02
CA ARG A 137 13.98 -1.69 -4.41
C ARG A 137 13.60 -1.84 -2.96
N LEU A 138 13.56 -3.07 -2.46
CA LEU A 138 13.56 -3.33 -1.03
C LEU A 138 14.84 -2.72 -0.45
N CYS A 139 14.71 -1.52 0.10
CA CYS A 139 15.77 -0.93 0.89
C CYS A 139 15.90 -1.75 2.17
N CYS A 140 17.13 -2.14 2.47
CA CYS A 140 17.49 -2.82 3.69
C CYS A 140 16.97 -2.01 4.87
N VAL A 141 16.10 -2.60 5.69
CA VAL A 141 15.91 -2.16 7.06
C VAL A 141 17.28 -2.34 7.72
N ASN A 142 17.95 -1.23 7.96
CA ASN A 142 19.23 -1.20 8.66
C ASN A 142 19.03 -1.56 10.14
#